data_AF-A0A7K2ANR9-F1
#
_entry.id   AF-A0A7K2ANR9-F1
#
_cell.length_a   1.000
_cell.length_b   1.000
_cell.length_c   1.000
_cell.angle_alpha   90.00
_cell.angle_beta   90.00
_cell.angle_gamma   90.00
#
_symmetry.space_group_name_H-M   'P 1'
#
loop_
_entity.id
_entity.type
_entity.pdbx_description
1 polymer ?
#
loop_
_entity_poly.entity_id
_entity_poly.type
_entity_poly.pdbx_seq_one_letter_code
_entity_poly.pdbx_strand_id
1 'polypeptide(L)'
;MRDRNNYFTDIEQIAAEGLARAGYPGSGPISERVLTELVNSYGFRIERVAGLPRTARSITDTRDRVIFIGDQDDLKVRQARSVVLQTLGHFALEHSDTSDFGDYLRQRIESNYFSAAVLAPEAPAVELLSDAKRQGDISVEDLKETFYISYEMAAHRFTNLATVHLDIPVHFLRTDAEGVITKAYENDGLPFPVTSDGGLEGERVPRQWGARQAWGAEGHFLLHEQYTVLDAGEYFCITYIETEHDRYPYAITLGTTVEHAQHFRGSETLRREHARSRDVEPDPRLVRDWESVAWPSAAERSHVLSALPPSQRSFVPFPGIDLLDVYRFLDRQRRRRQA
;
A
#
# COMPACT_ATOMS: atom_id res chain seq x y z
N MET A 1 7.90 10.71 -7.37
CA MET A 1 8.33 9.53 -6.59
C MET A 1 9.21 8.60 -7.41
N ARG A 2 8.75 8.08 -8.56
CA ARG A 2 9.55 7.21 -9.45
C ARG A 2 10.92 7.78 -9.82
N ASP A 3 10.99 9.04 -10.27
CA ASP A 3 12.26 9.69 -10.66
C ASP A 3 13.29 9.82 -9.52
N ARG A 4 12.86 9.62 -8.26
CA ARG A 4 13.70 9.63 -7.06
C ARG A 4 13.87 8.24 -6.45
N ASN A 5 13.45 7.18 -7.14
CA ASN A 5 13.38 5.81 -6.60
C ASN A 5 12.64 5.72 -5.25
N ASN A 6 11.66 6.61 -5.06
CA ASN A 6 10.92 6.78 -3.81
C ASN A 6 11.77 6.99 -2.56
N TYR A 7 12.97 7.55 -2.69
CA TYR A 7 13.88 7.85 -1.60
C TYR A 7 14.06 9.36 -1.43
N PHE A 8 14.02 9.84 -0.19
CA PHE A 8 14.13 11.26 0.16
C PHE A 8 15.22 11.48 1.20
N THR A 9 16.46 11.65 0.73
CA THR A 9 17.67 11.78 1.56
C THR A 9 17.54 12.83 2.67
N ASP A 10 17.00 14.01 2.35
CA ASP A 10 16.84 15.09 3.33
C ASP A 10 15.90 14.68 4.47
N ILE A 11 14.83 13.93 4.17
CA ILE A 11 13.87 13.46 5.18
C ILE A 11 14.49 12.33 6.03
N GLU A 12 15.29 11.44 5.44
CA GLU A 12 16.06 10.44 6.19
C GLU A 12 16.99 11.10 7.20
N GLN A 13 17.71 12.13 6.76
CA GLN A 13 18.62 12.86 7.62
C GLN A 13 17.88 13.54 8.78
N ILE A 14 16.77 14.24 8.51
CA ILE A 14 15.96 14.89 9.55
C ILE A 14 15.40 13.86 10.55
N ALA A 15 14.95 12.70 10.07
CA ALA A 15 14.47 11.62 10.92
C ALA A 15 15.59 11.05 11.80
N ALA A 16 16.76 10.77 11.22
CA ALA A 16 17.92 10.23 11.93
C ALA A 16 18.45 11.20 13.00
N GLU A 17 18.60 12.48 12.66
CA GLU A 17 19.04 13.51 13.60
C GLU A 17 18.03 13.71 14.74
N GLY A 18 16.73 13.70 14.43
CA GLY A 18 15.68 13.73 15.43
C GLY A 18 15.75 12.56 16.40
N LEU A 19 15.88 11.34 15.88
CA LEU A 19 16.01 10.12 16.68
C LEU A 19 17.26 10.11 17.56
N ALA A 20 18.39 10.59 17.04
CA ALA A 20 19.62 10.72 17.81
C ALA A 20 19.44 11.66 19.01
N ARG A 21 18.81 12.82 18.80
CA ARG A 21 18.48 13.76 19.89
C ARG A 21 17.50 13.17 20.91
N ALA A 22 16.54 12.36 20.46
CA ALA A 22 15.56 11.69 21.31
C ALA A 22 16.12 10.45 22.06
N GLY A 23 17.37 10.07 21.81
CA GLY A 23 18.04 8.95 22.47
C GLY A 23 17.52 7.59 22.01
N TYR A 24 17.26 7.43 20.71
CA TYR A 24 17.01 6.12 20.09
C TYR A 24 18.26 5.23 20.21
N PRO A 25 18.15 3.98 20.71
CA PRO A 25 19.31 3.11 20.94
C PRO A 25 19.97 2.57 19.66
N GLY A 26 19.37 2.78 18.48
CA GLY A 26 19.93 2.34 17.20
C GLY A 26 19.38 1.01 16.68
N SER A 27 18.54 0.31 17.43
CA SER A 27 17.96 -0.99 17.01
C SER A 27 16.52 -1.17 17.50
N GLY A 28 15.73 -1.94 16.75
CA GLY A 28 14.37 -2.32 17.13
C GLY A 28 13.35 -1.17 17.06
N PRO A 29 12.13 -1.37 17.60
CA PRO A 29 11.07 -0.38 17.51
C PRO A 29 11.36 0.82 18.42
N ILE A 30 10.98 2.04 17.98
CA ILE A 30 11.06 3.20 18.87
C ILE A 30 10.11 3.04 20.07
N SER A 31 10.59 3.34 21.27
CA SER A 31 9.77 3.34 22.49
C SER A 31 8.88 4.58 22.59
N GLU A 32 7.84 4.51 23.42
CA GLU A 32 6.99 5.68 23.71
C GLU A 32 7.77 6.84 24.34
N ARG A 33 8.81 6.53 25.14
CA ARG A 33 9.74 7.53 25.66
C ARG A 33 10.46 8.27 24.52
N VAL A 34 11.06 7.53 23.59
CA VAL A 34 11.77 8.12 22.44
C VAL A 34 10.81 8.95 21.57
N LEU A 35 9.60 8.45 21.33
CA LEU A 35 8.57 9.20 20.59
C LEU A 35 8.22 10.52 21.29
N THR A 36 7.98 10.49 22.59
CA THR A 36 7.67 11.67 23.39
C THR A 36 8.82 12.67 23.37
N GLU A 37 10.07 12.21 23.55
CA GLU A 37 11.23 13.10 23.50
C GLU A 37 11.47 13.69 22.11
N LEU A 38 11.21 12.92 21.05
CA LEU A 38 11.26 13.44 19.69
C LEU A 38 10.26 14.60 19.54
N VAL A 39 9.00 14.40 19.93
CA VAL A 39 7.96 15.43 19.88
C VAL A 39 8.34 16.66 20.72
N ASN A 40 8.85 16.45 21.95
CA ASN A 40 9.35 17.51 22.82
C ASN A 40 10.49 18.31 22.18
N SER A 41 11.39 17.65 21.45
CA SER A 41 12.54 18.31 20.80
C SER A 41 12.12 19.28 19.70
N TYR A 42 10.94 19.08 19.09
CA TYR A 42 10.31 20.02 18.16
C TYR A 42 9.41 21.05 18.86
N GLY A 43 9.42 21.08 20.20
CA GLY A 43 8.68 22.04 21.01
C GLY A 43 7.20 21.71 21.18
N PHE A 44 6.76 20.49 20.84
CA PHE A 44 5.39 20.04 21.01
C PHE A 44 5.26 19.06 22.17
N ARG A 45 4.04 18.85 22.64
CA ARG A 45 3.68 17.77 23.57
C ARG A 45 2.46 17.02 23.06
N ILE A 46 2.29 15.77 23.47
CA ILE A 46 1.17 14.91 23.06
C ILE A 46 0.11 14.91 24.16
N GLU A 47 -1.15 15.11 23.80
CA GLU A 47 -2.29 14.86 24.69
C GLU A 47 -3.27 13.86 24.07
N ARG A 48 -3.67 12.86 24.86
CA ARG A 48 -4.77 11.95 24.50
C ARG A 48 -6.08 12.53 25.03
N VAL A 49 -7.05 12.69 24.15
CA VAL A 49 -8.36 13.27 24.49
C VAL A 49 -9.48 12.43 23.89
N ALA A 50 -10.61 12.38 24.60
CA ALA A 50 -11.84 11.84 24.06
C ALA A 50 -12.55 12.88 23.19
N GLY A 51 -13.32 12.43 22.20
CA GLY A 51 -14.24 13.28 21.46
C GLY A 51 -13.57 14.21 20.44
N LEU A 52 -12.47 13.77 19.82
CA LEU A 52 -11.99 14.44 18.61
C LEU A 52 -13.11 14.50 17.55
N PRO A 53 -13.17 15.58 16.74
CA PRO A 53 -14.06 15.61 15.59
C PRO A 53 -13.85 14.38 14.71
N ARG A 54 -14.94 13.69 14.34
CA ARG A 54 -14.90 12.41 13.59
C ARG A 54 -14.14 12.46 12.26
N THR A 55 -13.93 13.65 11.71
CA THR A 55 -13.19 13.88 10.46
C THR A 55 -11.69 14.05 10.65
N ALA A 56 -11.20 14.15 11.89
CA ALA A 56 -9.80 14.38 12.23
C ALA A 56 -9.22 13.19 13.00
N ARG A 57 -8.04 12.73 12.59
CA ARG A 57 -7.27 11.70 13.30
C ARG A 57 -6.35 12.28 14.37
N SER A 58 -5.98 13.55 14.20
CA SER A 58 -5.24 14.38 15.15
C SER A 58 -5.61 15.85 14.92
N ILE A 59 -5.42 16.67 15.94
CA ILE A 59 -5.52 18.13 15.84
C ILE A 59 -4.28 18.73 16.51
N THR A 60 -3.65 19.70 15.87
CA THR A 60 -2.52 20.42 16.48
C THR A 60 -2.93 21.84 16.84
N ASP A 61 -2.75 22.20 18.11
CA ASP A 61 -2.74 23.59 18.54
C ASP A 61 -1.30 24.12 18.43
N THR A 62 -1.08 25.02 17.47
CA THR A 62 0.24 25.62 17.22
C THR A 62 0.57 26.76 18.16
N ARG A 63 -0.42 27.33 18.87
CA ARG A 63 -0.22 28.36 19.90
C ARG A 63 0.31 27.74 21.19
N ASP A 64 -0.38 26.70 21.68
CA ASP A 64 -0.02 26.02 22.93
C ASP A 64 0.91 24.83 22.71
N ARG A 65 1.26 24.57 21.44
CA ARG A 65 2.19 23.51 20.99
C ARG A 65 1.76 22.12 21.47
N VAL A 66 0.51 21.76 21.20
CA VAL A 66 -0.08 20.48 21.61
C VAL A 66 -0.56 19.71 20.40
N ILE A 67 -0.19 18.43 20.31
CA ILE A 67 -0.75 17.47 19.36
C ILE A 67 -1.79 16.62 20.11
N PHE A 68 -3.06 16.83 19.80
CA PHE A 68 -4.17 16.04 20.30
C PHE A 68 -4.37 14.79 19.45
N ILE A 69 -4.49 13.64 20.11
CA ILE A 69 -4.85 12.35 19.50
C ILE A 69 -6.01 11.72 20.25
N GLY A 70 -6.77 10.87 19.56
CA GLY A 70 -7.86 10.11 20.18
C GLY A 70 -7.34 9.18 21.29
N ASP A 71 -8.22 8.83 22.22
CA ASP A 71 -7.91 7.83 23.25
C ASP A 71 -7.83 6.40 22.66
N GLN A 72 -7.73 5.38 23.51
CA GLN A 72 -7.57 4.00 23.04
C GLN A 72 -8.83 3.42 22.38
N ASP A 73 -10.01 3.99 22.64
CA ASP A 73 -11.25 3.57 21.98
C ASP A 73 -11.27 4.07 20.52
N ASP A 74 -10.56 5.17 20.25
CA ASP A 74 -10.43 5.77 18.91
C ASP A 74 -9.24 5.23 18.11
N LEU A 75 -8.09 4.96 18.74
CA LEU A 75 -6.85 4.54 18.04
C LEU A 75 -6.06 3.47 18.82
N LYS A 76 -5.77 2.35 18.14
CA LYS A 76 -4.80 1.36 18.63
C LYS A 76 -3.42 2.00 18.79
N VAL A 77 -2.61 1.52 19.75
CA VAL A 77 -1.28 2.06 20.07
C VAL A 77 -0.39 2.23 18.83
N ARG A 78 -0.32 1.22 17.96
CA ARG A 78 0.48 1.26 16.71
C ARG A 78 0.03 2.38 15.76
N GLN A 79 -1.28 2.55 15.59
CA GLN A 79 -1.85 3.58 14.72
C GLN A 79 -1.62 4.98 15.29
N ALA A 80 -1.77 5.15 16.60
CA ALA A 80 -1.51 6.42 17.29
C ALA A 80 -0.07 6.92 17.04
N ARG A 81 0.94 6.04 17.12
CA ARG A 81 2.35 6.39 16.83
C ARG A 81 2.50 6.99 15.42
N SER A 82 1.88 6.35 14.44
CA SER A 82 1.94 6.80 13.04
C SER A 82 1.24 8.14 12.85
N VAL A 83 0.06 8.33 13.45
CA VAL A 83 -0.70 9.59 13.37
C VAL A 83 0.08 10.75 14.00
N VAL A 84 0.68 10.54 15.18
CA VAL A 84 1.52 11.55 15.84
C VAL A 84 2.68 11.95 14.94
N LEU A 85 3.40 10.98 14.37
CA LEU A 85 4.59 11.26 13.56
C LEU A 85 4.27 11.84 12.18
N GLN A 86 3.16 11.44 11.55
CA GLN A 86 2.65 12.09 10.35
C GLN A 86 2.33 13.56 10.63
N THR A 87 1.73 13.85 11.79
CA THR A 87 1.44 15.23 12.22
C THR A 87 2.73 16.00 12.49
N LEU A 88 3.64 15.43 13.27
CA LEU A 88 4.94 16.02 13.60
C LEU A 88 5.77 16.28 12.35
N GLY A 89 5.69 15.41 11.34
CA GLY A 89 6.41 15.54 10.08
C GLY A 89 6.13 16.85 9.36
N HIS A 90 4.92 17.41 9.45
CA HIS A 90 4.65 18.73 8.90
C HIS A 90 5.51 19.83 9.55
N PHE A 91 5.74 19.74 10.86
CA PHE A 91 6.56 20.71 11.58
C PHE A 91 8.05 20.44 11.43
N ALA A 92 8.46 19.17 11.47
CA ALA A 92 9.85 18.77 11.31
C ALA A 92 10.40 19.11 9.91
N LEU A 93 9.54 19.11 8.89
CA LEU A 93 9.87 19.44 7.51
C LEU A 93 9.52 20.90 7.14
N GLU A 94 9.15 21.72 8.13
CA GLU A 94 8.84 23.15 7.95
C GLU A 94 7.78 23.41 6.86
N HIS A 95 6.78 22.54 6.78
CA HIS A 95 5.66 22.71 5.84
C HIS A 95 4.88 24.00 6.14
N SER A 96 4.49 24.70 5.08
CA SER A 96 3.66 25.91 5.13
C SER A 96 2.24 25.62 4.64
N ASP A 97 1.32 26.56 4.88
CA ASP A 97 -0.03 26.47 4.34
C ASP A 97 0.00 26.29 2.82
N THR A 98 -0.84 25.38 2.32
CA THR A 98 -0.91 25.06 0.89
C THR A 98 -2.12 25.73 0.26
N SER A 99 -1.92 26.35 -0.91
CA SER A 99 -3.00 26.96 -1.70
C SER A 99 -3.37 26.14 -2.95
N ASP A 100 -2.61 25.09 -3.25
CA ASP A 100 -2.85 24.21 -4.39
C ASP A 100 -2.77 22.73 -4.00
N PHE A 101 -3.40 21.92 -4.84
CA PHE A 101 -3.52 20.48 -4.61
C PHE A 101 -2.19 19.74 -4.73
N GLY A 102 -1.27 20.21 -5.58
CA GLY A 102 0.02 19.58 -5.80
C GLY A 102 0.90 19.67 -4.55
N ASP A 103 1.02 20.87 -3.96
CA ASP A 103 1.74 21.07 -2.71
C ASP A 103 1.08 20.34 -1.54
N TYR A 104 -0.25 20.32 -1.47
CA TYR A 104 -0.97 19.53 -0.47
C TYR A 104 -0.59 18.04 -0.53
N LEU A 105 -0.59 17.45 -1.74
CA LEU A 105 -0.20 16.05 -1.93
C LEU A 105 1.28 15.82 -1.62
N ARG A 106 2.16 16.72 -2.05
CA ARG A 106 3.60 16.66 -1.78
C ARG A 106 3.88 16.62 -0.28
N GLN A 107 3.35 17.57 0.47
CA GLN A 107 3.53 17.64 1.92
C GLN A 107 2.98 16.39 2.63
N ARG A 108 1.87 15.82 2.12
CA ARG A 108 1.32 14.57 2.66
C ARG A 108 2.21 13.36 2.36
N ILE A 109 2.87 13.31 1.21
CA ILE A 109 3.88 12.28 0.90
C ILE A 109 5.07 12.43 1.85
N GLU A 110 5.60 13.64 1.97
CA GLU A 110 6.77 13.97 2.77
C GLU A 110 6.54 13.66 4.27
N SER A 111 5.38 14.03 4.83
CA SER A 111 5.06 13.76 6.24
C SER A 111 4.81 12.27 6.53
N ASN A 112 4.22 11.53 5.59
CA ASN A 112 4.10 10.08 5.68
C ASN A 112 5.46 9.38 5.59
N TYR A 113 6.35 9.86 4.71
CA TYR A 113 7.72 9.35 4.61
C TYR A 113 8.47 9.58 5.92
N PHE A 114 8.43 10.80 6.47
CA PHE A 114 9.04 11.12 7.76
C PHE A 114 8.55 10.18 8.86
N SER A 115 7.24 9.93 8.93
CA SER A 115 6.69 8.98 9.91
C SER A 115 7.24 7.57 9.73
N ALA A 116 7.38 7.08 8.50
CA ALA A 116 7.94 5.76 8.23
C ALA A 116 9.44 5.70 8.56
N ALA A 117 10.21 6.75 8.21
CA ALA A 117 11.62 6.88 8.52
C ALA A 117 11.90 6.94 10.03
N VAL A 118 11.01 7.57 10.81
CA VAL A 118 11.14 7.58 12.27
C VAL A 118 10.76 6.23 12.90
N LEU A 119 9.72 5.56 12.39
CA LEU A 119 9.25 4.29 12.97
C LEU A 119 10.11 3.08 12.59
N ALA A 120 10.69 3.10 11.40
CA ALA A 120 11.65 2.12 10.89
C ALA A 120 12.90 2.85 10.38
N PRO A 121 13.83 3.22 11.28
CA PRO A 121 14.99 4.04 10.97
C PRO A 121 15.87 3.41 9.88
N GLU A 122 16.40 4.24 8.99
CA GLU A 122 17.15 3.82 7.80
C GLU A 122 18.27 2.83 8.13
N ALA A 123 19.22 3.20 9.00
CA ALA A 123 20.38 2.37 9.30
C ALA A 123 20.03 0.94 9.77
N PRO A 124 19.21 0.72 10.83
CA PRO A 124 18.86 -0.63 11.25
C PRO A 124 17.95 -1.35 10.25
N ALA A 125 17.10 -0.64 9.50
CA ALA A 125 16.27 -1.27 8.47
C ALA A 125 17.12 -1.75 7.28
N VAL A 126 18.08 -0.94 6.82
CA VAL A 126 19.02 -1.30 5.76
C VAL A 126 19.95 -2.43 6.19
N GLU A 127 20.41 -2.45 7.43
CA GLU A 127 21.19 -3.57 7.99
C GLU A 127 20.38 -4.87 7.92
N LEU A 128 19.17 -4.88 8.48
CA LEU A 128 18.25 -6.02 8.44
C LEU A 128 18.03 -6.53 7.00
N LEU A 129 17.71 -5.62 6.08
CA LEU A 129 17.40 -5.97 4.68
C LEU A 129 18.63 -6.42 3.89
N SER A 130 19.79 -5.82 4.14
CA SER A 130 21.05 -6.21 3.49
C SER A 130 21.46 -7.61 3.91
N ASP A 131 21.25 -7.95 5.18
CA ASP A 131 21.52 -9.27 5.73
C ASP A 131 20.58 -10.32 5.14
N ALA A 132 19.29 -9.99 5.03
CA ALA A 132 18.30 -10.83 4.38
C ALA A 132 18.58 -11.02 2.87
N LYS A 133 19.00 -9.96 2.15
CA LYS A 133 19.37 -10.06 0.73
C LYS A 133 20.51 -11.05 0.50
N ARG A 134 21.54 -11.04 1.35
CA ARG A 134 22.68 -11.98 1.26
C ARG A 134 22.27 -13.43 1.49
N GLN A 135 21.20 -13.64 2.25
CA GLN A 135 20.65 -14.97 2.56
C GLN A 135 19.58 -15.43 1.55
N GLY A 136 19.13 -14.56 0.65
CA GLY A 136 18.01 -14.85 -0.25
C GLY A 136 16.66 -14.87 0.47
N ASP A 137 16.53 -14.12 1.57
CA ASP A 137 15.43 -14.27 2.53
C ASP A 137 14.76 -12.91 2.88
N ILE A 138 14.73 -11.95 1.95
CA ILE A 138 14.02 -10.68 2.16
C ILE A 138 12.54 -10.94 2.43
N SER A 139 12.05 -10.36 3.53
CA SER A 139 10.65 -10.43 3.95
C SER A 139 10.16 -9.09 4.49
N VAL A 140 9.00 -8.63 4.00
CA VAL A 140 8.31 -7.45 4.53
C VAL A 140 7.75 -7.71 5.93
N GLU A 141 7.41 -8.96 6.26
CA GLU A 141 6.92 -9.32 7.58
C GLU A 141 7.98 -9.08 8.66
N ASP A 142 9.24 -9.37 8.34
CA ASP A 142 10.37 -9.20 9.26
C ASP A 142 10.59 -7.71 9.57
N LEU A 143 10.45 -6.82 8.58
CA LEU A 143 10.41 -5.36 8.80
C LEU A 143 9.24 -4.95 9.69
N LYS A 144 8.04 -5.45 9.40
CA LYS A 144 6.82 -5.18 10.17
C LYS A 144 7.00 -5.57 11.65
N GLU A 145 7.56 -6.73 11.90
CA GLU A 145 7.72 -7.31 13.24
C GLU A 145 8.85 -6.65 14.01
N THR A 146 10.01 -6.48 13.37
CA THR A 146 11.20 -5.86 13.98
C THR A 146 10.92 -4.43 14.44
N PHE A 147 10.18 -3.65 13.65
CA PHE A 147 9.89 -2.24 13.96
C PHE A 147 8.50 -1.99 14.54
N TYR A 148 7.69 -3.05 14.71
CA TYR A 148 6.32 -2.98 15.23
C TYR A 148 5.46 -1.94 14.47
N ILE A 149 5.42 -2.07 13.14
CA ILE A 149 4.64 -1.24 12.21
C ILE A 149 3.57 -2.08 11.48
N SER A 150 2.69 -1.46 10.69
CA SER A 150 1.73 -2.23 9.88
C SER A 150 2.42 -2.86 8.67
N TYR A 151 1.80 -3.88 8.06
CA TYR A 151 2.33 -4.45 6.83
C TYR A 151 2.39 -3.40 5.71
N GLU A 152 1.35 -2.56 5.56
CA GLU A 152 1.33 -1.47 4.56
C GLU A 152 2.51 -0.50 4.76
N MET A 153 2.78 -0.10 6.01
CA MET A 153 3.90 0.79 6.29
C MET A 153 5.25 0.10 6.04
N ALA A 154 5.39 -1.17 6.40
CA ALA A 154 6.61 -1.94 6.14
C ALA A 154 6.87 -2.09 4.64
N ALA A 155 5.83 -2.38 3.84
CA ALA A 155 5.92 -2.46 2.39
C ALA A 155 6.30 -1.10 1.77
N HIS A 156 5.67 0.00 2.21
CA HIS A 156 6.07 1.34 1.77
C HIS A 156 7.52 1.66 2.17
N ARG A 157 7.91 1.38 3.41
CA ARG A 157 9.28 1.62 3.88
C ARG A 157 10.29 0.83 3.07
N PHE A 158 9.97 -0.42 2.73
CA PHE A 158 10.79 -1.23 1.84
C PHE A 158 10.97 -0.53 0.48
N THR A 159 9.91 0.01 -0.13
CA THR A 159 10.06 0.76 -1.39
C THR A 159 10.91 2.03 -1.28
N ASN A 160 11.02 2.63 -0.09
CA ASN A 160 11.92 3.77 0.11
C ASN A 160 13.39 3.36 0.08
N LEU A 161 13.70 2.15 0.57
CA LEU A 161 15.08 1.71 0.81
C LEU A 161 15.62 0.76 -0.27
N ALA A 162 14.77 -0.05 -0.88
CA ALA A 162 15.17 -1.19 -1.70
C ALA A 162 16.05 -0.79 -2.89
N THR A 163 15.67 0.23 -3.65
CA THR A 163 16.45 0.58 -4.84
C THR A 163 17.76 1.27 -4.49
N VAL A 164 17.75 2.21 -3.54
CA VAL A 164 18.96 2.99 -3.20
C VAL A 164 19.99 2.17 -2.43
N HIS A 165 19.56 1.31 -1.49
CA HIS A 165 20.49 0.57 -0.63
C HIS A 165 20.70 -0.88 -1.06
N LEU A 166 19.73 -1.48 -1.75
CA LEU A 166 19.80 -2.89 -2.15
C LEU A 166 19.95 -3.04 -3.67
N ASP A 167 19.88 -1.99 -4.48
CA ASP A 167 19.92 -2.08 -5.95
C ASP A 167 18.84 -3.05 -6.49
N ILE A 168 17.65 -2.98 -5.91
CA ILE A 168 16.47 -3.75 -6.32
C ILE A 168 15.37 -2.76 -6.71
N PRO A 169 14.98 -2.67 -7.99
CA PRO A 169 13.80 -1.93 -8.40
C PRO A 169 12.54 -2.71 -7.98
N VAL A 170 11.47 -2.01 -7.62
CA VAL A 170 10.28 -2.63 -7.02
C VAL A 170 8.99 -1.97 -7.48
N HIS A 171 7.89 -2.69 -7.28
CA HIS A 171 6.54 -2.14 -7.33
C HIS A 171 5.79 -2.41 -6.04
N PHE A 172 4.86 -1.51 -5.72
CA PHE A 172 3.91 -1.60 -4.63
C PHE A 172 2.50 -1.35 -5.18
N LEU A 173 1.55 -2.12 -4.68
CA LEU A 173 0.15 -2.01 -5.07
C LEU A 173 -0.74 -2.23 -3.85
N ARG A 174 -1.77 -1.40 -3.71
CA ARG A 174 -2.87 -1.63 -2.77
C ARG A 174 -4.19 -1.67 -3.52
N THR A 175 -4.92 -2.78 -3.40
CA THR A 175 -6.22 -2.95 -4.05
C THR A 175 -7.31 -3.36 -3.08
N ASP A 176 -8.56 -3.10 -3.44
CA ASP A 176 -9.68 -3.81 -2.82
C ASP A 176 -9.72 -5.30 -3.25
N ALA A 177 -10.74 -6.03 -2.79
CA ALA A 177 -10.92 -7.44 -3.11
C ALA A 177 -11.19 -7.74 -4.59
N GLU A 178 -11.67 -6.75 -5.33
CA GLU A 178 -11.92 -6.86 -6.77
C GLU A 178 -10.71 -6.43 -7.61
N GLY A 179 -9.59 -6.07 -6.97
CA GLY A 179 -8.37 -5.63 -7.63
C GLY A 179 -8.42 -4.17 -8.11
N VAL A 180 -9.34 -3.36 -7.58
CA VAL A 180 -9.39 -1.92 -7.88
C VAL A 180 -8.26 -1.22 -7.13
N ILE A 181 -7.42 -0.50 -7.87
CA ILE A 181 -6.24 0.18 -7.36
C ILE A 181 -6.66 1.37 -6.51
N THR A 182 -6.15 1.42 -5.28
CA THR A 182 -6.28 2.58 -4.38
C THR A 182 -4.96 3.27 -4.11
N LYS A 183 -3.83 2.56 -4.25
CA LYS A 183 -2.48 3.11 -4.23
C LYS A 183 -1.58 2.25 -5.10
N ALA A 184 -0.63 2.88 -5.79
CA ALA A 184 0.37 2.18 -6.58
C ALA A 184 1.66 2.99 -6.66
N TYR A 185 2.78 2.29 -6.78
CA TYR A 185 4.11 2.83 -7.04
C TYR A 185 4.93 1.79 -7.80
N GLU A 186 5.76 2.21 -8.75
CA GLU A 186 6.74 1.34 -9.41
C GLU A 186 7.99 2.14 -9.77
N ASN A 187 9.13 1.44 -9.80
CA ASN A 187 10.32 1.83 -10.54
C ASN A 187 11.02 0.62 -11.20
N ASP A 188 10.31 -0.51 -11.35
CA ASP A 188 10.78 -1.72 -12.02
C ASP A 188 10.15 -1.93 -13.40
N GLY A 189 9.35 -0.97 -13.86
CA GLY A 189 8.72 -0.99 -15.17
C GLY A 189 7.47 -1.87 -15.26
N LEU A 190 6.92 -2.33 -14.13
CA LEU A 190 5.63 -3.02 -14.12
C LEU A 190 4.54 -2.11 -14.73
N PRO A 191 3.87 -2.52 -15.83
CA PRO A 191 2.88 -1.69 -16.50
C PRO A 191 1.53 -1.78 -15.77
N PHE A 192 1.30 -0.89 -14.79
CA PHE A 192 -0.02 -0.77 -14.17
C PHE A 192 -1.10 -0.36 -15.19
N PRO A 193 -2.34 -0.85 -15.03
CA PRO A 193 -3.50 -0.28 -15.73
C PRO A 193 -3.63 1.23 -15.43
N VAL A 194 -3.85 2.02 -16.47
CA VAL A 194 -3.98 3.48 -16.41
C VAL A 194 -5.27 3.93 -17.11
N THR A 195 -5.88 4.99 -16.60
CA THR A 195 -6.92 5.76 -17.30
C THR A 195 -6.34 6.51 -18.51
N SER A 196 -7.22 7.08 -19.34
CA SER A 196 -6.82 7.89 -20.51
C SER A 196 -5.97 9.12 -20.16
N ASP A 197 -6.10 9.66 -18.95
CA ASP A 197 -5.29 10.76 -18.42
C ASP A 197 -4.06 10.29 -17.62
N GLY A 198 -3.79 8.97 -17.59
CA GLY A 198 -2.62 8.38 -16.93
C GLY A 198 -2.78 8.12 -15.43
N GLY A 199 -3.98 8.32 -14.87
CA GLY A 199 -4.31 8.01 -13.49
C GLY A 199 -4.40 6.50 -13.23
N LEU A 200 -3.96 6.07 -12.05
CA LEU A 200 -3.97 4.66 -11.63
C LEU A 200 -5.17 4.32 -10.75
N GLU A 201 -5.62 5.29 -9.95
CA GLU A 201 -6.66 5.06 -8.94
C GLU A 201 -8.02 4.76 -9.58
N GLY A 202 -8.66 3.71 -9.08
CA GLY A 202 -9.94 3.22 -9.60
C GLY A 202 -9.83 2.31 -10.83
N GLU A 203 -8.66 2.16 -11.43
CA GLU A 203 -8.44 1.11 -12.44
C GLU A 203 -8.35 -0.27 -11.79
N ARG A 204 -8.63 -1.32 -12.56
CA ARG A 204 -8.65 -2.69 -12.05
C ARG A 204 -7.52 -3.52 -12.65
N VAL A 205 -6.77 -4.21 -11.79
CA VAL A 205 -5.74 -5.14 -12.25
C VAL A 205 -6.34 -6.43 -12.84
N PRO A 206 -5.67 -7.08 -13.81
CA PRO A 206 -6.13 -8.35 -14.35
C PRO A 206 -6.39 -9.40 -13.27
N ARG A 207 -7.39 -10.26 -13.51
CA ARG A 207 -7.79 -11.31 -12.57
C ARG A 207 -6.61 -12.18 -12.13
N GLN A 208 -5.70 -12.46 -13.05
CA GLN A 208 -4.55 -13.33 -12.85
C GLN A 208 -3.45 -12.73 -11.96
N TRP A 209 -3.50 -11.44 -11.61
CA TRP A 209 -2.50 -10.84 -10.73
C TRP A 209 -2.66 -11.33 -9.29
N GLY A 210 -1.54 -11.43 -8.56
CA GLY A 210 -1.51 -11.89 -7.16
C GLY A 210 -2.48 -11.13 -6.25
N ALA A 211 -2.65 -9.82 -6.47
CA ALA A 211 -3.60 -8.96 -5.76
C ALA A 211 -5.07 -9.46 -5.81
N ARG A 212 -5.45 -10.17 -6.87
CA ARG A 212 -6.79 -10.78 -7.03
C ARG A 212 -6.80 -12.28 -6.72
N GLN A 213 -5.69 -12.99 -6.95
CA GLN A 213 -5.58 -14.43 -6.66
C GLN A 213 -5.48 -14.73 -5.15
N ALA A 214 -4.85 -13.85 -4.37
CA ALA A 214 -4.60 -14.06 -2.94
C ALA A 214 -5.87 -14.26 -2.10
N TRP A 215 -7.01 -13.72 -2.52
CA TRP A 215 -8.30 -13.87 -1.82
C TRP A 215 -8.85 -15.30 -1.81
N GLY A 216 -8.41 -16.13 -2.77
CA GLY A 216 -8.78 -17.54 -2.85
C GLY A 216 -7.83 -18.46 -2.07
N ALA A 217 -6.74 -17.93 -1.51
CA ALA A 217 -5.79 -18.73 -0.74
C ALA A 217 -6.44 -19.18 0.59
N GLU A 218 -6.45 -20.48 0.85
CA GLU A 218 -6.93 -21.01 2.11
C GLU A 218 -5.88 -20.79 3.22
N GLY A 219 -6.23 -19.97 4.22
CA GLY A 219 -5.39 -19.70 5.40
C GLY A 219 -5.19 -18.21 5.65
N HIS A 220 -5.56 -17.73 6.85
CA HIS A 220 -5.52 -16.32 7.25
C HIS A 220 -4.12 -15.74 7.50
N PHE A 221 -3.06 -16.52 7.25
CA PHE A 221 -1.67 -16.19 7.65
C PHE A 221 -0.65 -16.39 6.53
N LEU A 222 -1.09 -16.64 5.28
CA LEU A 222 -0.18 -16.93 4.19
C LEU A 222 -0.05 -15.72 3.28
N LEU A 223 1.19 -15.28 3.10
CA LEU A 223 1.57 -14.48 1.95
C LEU A 223 1.27 -15.29 0.68
N HIS A 224 0.72 -14.63 -0.33
CA HIS A 224 0.52 -15.21 -1.64
C HIS A 224 1.64 -14.75 -2.56
N GLU A 225 2.60 -15.64 -2.81
CA GLU A 225 3.69 -15.39 -3.75
C GLU A 225 3.27 -15.80 -5.16
N GLN A 226 3.72 -15.09 -6.18
CA GLN A 226 3.35 -15.41 -7.54
C GLN A 226 4.32 -14.79 -8.54
N TYR A 227 4.68 -15.55 -9.56
CA TYR A 227 5.23 -14.99 -10.78
C TYR A 227 4.08 -14.61 -11.73
N THR A 228 3.99 -13.32 -12.05
CA THR A 228 2.99 -12.79 -12.99
C THR A 228 3.68 -12.48 -14.31
N VAL A 229 3.28 -13.19 -15.36
CA VAL A 229 3.86 -13.05 -16.70
C VAL A 229 3.02 -12.08 -17.53
N LEU A 230 3.59 -10.93 -17.87
CA LEU A 230 3.01 -9.87 -18.69
C LEU A 230 3.66 -9.82 -20.07
N ASP A 231 3.12 -8.99 -20.97
CA ASP A 231 3.77 -8.73 -22.26
C ASP A 231 5.10 -7.98 -22.09
N ALA A 232 5.19 -7.13 -21.05
CA ALA A 232 6.37 -6.33 -20.75
C ALA A 232 7.48 -7.08 -20.00
N GLY A 233 7.18 -8.23 -19.39
CA GLY A 233 8.13 -8.97 -18.57
C GLY A 233 7.48 -9.92 -17.59
N GLU A 234 8.29 -10.57 -16.75
CA GLU A 234 7.85 -11.45 -15.67
C GLU A 234 8.23 -10.83 -14.32
N TYR A 235 7.27 -10.79 -13.41
CA TYR A 235 7.39 -10.10 -12.12
C TYR A 235 7.07 -11.05 -10.99
N PHE A 236 7.91 -11.06 -9.97
CA PHE A 236 7.66 -11.78 -8.73
C PHE A 236 6.92 -10.85 -7.76
N CYS A 237 5.78 -11.30 -7.26
CA CYS A 237 4.90 -10.54 -6.39
C CYS A 237 4.59 -11.33 -5.12
N ILE A 238 4.63 -10.66 -3.97
CA ILE A 238 4.16 -11.16 -2.68
C ILE A 238 2.94 -10.33 -2.29
N THR A 239 1.82 -10.98 -2.02
CA THR A 239 0.56 -10.32 -1.66
C THR A 239 0.10 -10.73 -0.26
N TYR A 240 -0.17 -9.73 0.58
CA TYR A 240 -0.76 -9.87 1.91
C TYR A 240 -2.18 -9.32 1.92
N ILE A 241 -3.10 -10.03 2.57
CA ILE A 241 -4.48 -9.58 2.78
C ILE A 241 -4.61 -8.98 4.19
N GLU A 242 -4.85 -7.67 4.25
CA GLU A 242 -5.07 -6.96 5.51
C GLU A 242 -6.54 -7.04 5.93
N THR A 243 -6.77 -7.60 7.12
CA THR A 243 -8.11 -7.80 7.69
C THR A 243 -8.31 -7.17 9.07
N GLU A 244 -7.24 -6.71 9.75
CA GLU A 244 -7.30 -6.35 11.18
C GLU A 244 -7.89 -4.95 11.46
N HIS A 245 -7.98 -4.09 10.44
CA HIS A 245 -8.16 -2.65 10.63
C HIS A 245 -9.31 -2.02 9.86
N ASP A 246 -9.98 -2.78 8.98
CA ASP A 246 -10.97 -2.20 8.09
C ASP A 246 -12.27 -3.01 8.09
N ARG A 247 -13.39 -2.29 7.99
CA ARG A 247 -14.69 -2.90 7.64
C ARG A 247 -14.60 -3.56 6.25
N TYR A 248 -13.62 -3.14 5.45
CA TYR A 248 -13.34 -3.60 4.10
C TYR A 248 -11.88 -4.06 3.97
N PRO A 249 -11.61 -5.38 4.07
CA PRO A 249 -10.27 -5.92 3.82
C PRO A 249 -9.70 -5.47 2.47
N TYR A 250 -8.38 -5.36 2.38
CA TYR A 250 -7.67 -4.98 1.16
C TYR A 250 -6.39 -5.80 0.98
N ALA A 251 -5.89 -5.85 -0.25
CA ALA A 251 -4.66 -6.53 -0.60
C ALA A 251 -3.51 -5.52 -0.70
N ILE A 252 -2.35 -5.89 -0.17
CA ILE A 252 -1.08 -5.18 -0.34
C ILE A 252 -0.14 -6.11 -1.08
N THR A 253 0.32 -5.70 -2.26
CA THR A 253 1.30 -6.42 -3.05
C THR A 253 2.60 -5.63 -3.09
N LEU A 254 3.71 -6.30 -2.82
CA LEU A 254 5.06 -5.82 -3.11
C LEU A 254 5.70 -6.80 -4.09
N GLY A 255 6.44 -6.30 -5.07
CA GLY A 255 7.16 -7.17 -5.98
C GLY A 255 8.34 -6.49 -6.66
N THR A 256 8.98 -7.27 -7.53
CA THR A 256 10.14 -6.88 -8.34
C THR A 256 10.14 -7.70 -9.64
N THR A 257 11.13 -7.49 -10.50
CA THR A 257 11.32 -8.31 -11.70
C THR A 257 11.89 -9.69 -11.36
N VAL A 258 11.72 -10.66 -12.26
CA VAL A 258 12.21 -12.03 -12.07
C VAL A 258 13.72 -12.11 -11.78
N GLU A 259 14.52 -11.19 -12.31
CA GLU A 259 15.98 -11.14 -12.13
C GLU A 259 16.42 -10.84 -10.69
N HIS A 260 15.53 -10.25 -9.87
CA HIS A 260 15.80 -9.93 -8.47
C HIS A 260 15.03 -10.85 -7.50
N ALA A 261 14.16 -11.73 -8.01
CA ALA A 261 13.27 -12.55 -7.21
C ALA A 261 14.01 -13.46 -6.23
N GLN A 262 15.19 -14.00 -6.59
CA GLN A 262 15.99 -14.88 -5.73
C GLN A 262 16.41 -14.27 -4.39
N HIS A 263 16.27 -12.95 -4.22
CA HIS A 263 16.58 -12.28 -2.96
C HIS A 263 15.43 -12.36 -1.95
N PHE A 264 14.23 -12.75 -2.38
CA PHE A 264 13.02 -12.74 -1.56
C PHE A 264 12.63 -14.14 -1.09
N ARG A 265 12.14 -14.20 0.15
CA ARG A 265 11.50 -15.39 0.72
C ARG A 265 10.26 -15.76 -0.13
N GLY A 266 10.07 -17.06 -0.39
CA GLY A 266 8.94 -17.56 -1.17
C GLY A 266 9.12 -17.47 -2.69
N SER A 267 10.30 -17.03 -3.16
CA SER A 267 10.63 -16.97 -4.60
C SER A 267 10.76 -18.34 -5.25
N GLU A 268 10.84 -19.42 -4.48
CA GLU A 268 10.79 -20.81 -4.94
C GLU A 268 9.39 -21.27 -5.35
N THR A 269 8.37 -20.42 -5.21
CA THR A 269 6.99 -20.75 -5.59
C THR A 269 6.87 -21.24 -7.04
N LEU A 270 6.01 -22.23 -7.23
CA LEU A 270 5.63 -22.73 -8.55
C LEU A 270 4.42 -21.99 -9.15
N ARG A 271 3.81 -21.06 -8.39
CA ARG A 271 2.66 -20.27 -8.86
C ARG A 271 3.13 -19.29 -9.92
N ARG A 272 2.87 -19.62 -11.18
CA ARG A 272 3.16 -18.77 -12.33
C ARG A 272 1.90 -18.55 -13.14
N GLU A 273 1.39 -17.33 -13.10
CA GLU A 273 0.16 -16.93 -13.76
C GLU A 273 0.44 -16.08 -14.99
N HIS A 274 -0.28 -16.35 -16.08
CA HIS A 274 -0.13 -15.64 -17.34
C HIS A 274 -1.19 -14.54 -17.46
N ALA A 275 -0.75 -13.29 -17.47
CA ALA A 275 -1.58 -12.09 -17.51
C ALA A 275 -1.22 -11.19 -18.70
N ARG A 276 -0.71 -11.76 -19.79
CA ARG A 276 -0.48 -11.05 -21.07
C ARG A 276 -1.80 -10.61 -21.67
N SER A 277 -1.79 -9.60 -22.54
CA SER A 277 -3.00 -9.06 -23.17
C SER A 277 -3.84 -10.16 -23.85
N ARG A 278 -3.19 -11.10 -24.53
CA ARG A 278 -3.82 -12.27 -25.17
C ARG A 278 -4.40 -13.29 -24.18
N ASP A 279 -3.82 -13.40 -22.99
CA ASP A 279 -4.17 -14.40 -21.97
C ASP A 279 -5.34 -13.89 -21.08
N VAL A 280 -5.53 -12.57 -21.03
CA VAL A 280 -6.61 -11.91 -20.27
C VAL A 280 -7.80 -11.48 -21.14
N GLU A 281 -7.68 -11.62 -22.46
CA GLU A 281 -8.76 -11.28 -23.40
C GLU A 281 -10.01 -12.13 -23.09
N PRO A 282 -11.21 -11.51 -22.99
CA PRO A 282 -12.45 -12.23 -22.72
C PRO A 282 -12.71 -13.30 -23.79
N ASP A 283 -13.05 -14.53 -23.38
CA ASP A 283 -13.54 -15.55 -24.32
C ASP A 283 -14.73 -14.97 -25.12
N PRO A 284 -14.60 -14.81 -26.46
CA PRO A 284 -15.66 -14.20 -27.26
C PRO A 284 -16.99 -14.94 -27.18
N ARG A 285 -16.96 -16.24 -26.84
CA ARG A 285 -18.17 -17.03 -26.57
C ARG A 285 -18.85 -16.57 -25.29
N LEU A 286 -18.13 -16.35 -24.19
CA LEU A 286 -18.70 -15.87 -22.94
C LEU A 286 -19.36 -14.51 -23.12
N VAL A 287 -18.70 -13.59 -23.82
CA VAL A 287 -19.27 -12.25 -24.09
C VAL A 287 -20.56 -12.40 -24.90
N ARG A 288 -20.52 -13.13 -26.02
CA ARG A 288 -21.70 -13.35 -26.88
C ARG A 288 -22.87 -13.99 -26.15
N ASP A 289 -22.61 -14.98 -25.31
CA ASP A 289 -23.65 -15.76 -24.62
C ASP A 289 -24.34 -14.95 -23.50
N TRP A 290 -23.64 -13.99 -22.89
CA TRP A 290 -24.08 -13.37 -21.64
C TRP A 290 -24.26 -11.85 -21.69
N GLU A 291 -23.60 -11.12 -22.60
CA GLU A 291 -23.59 -9.64 -22.63
C GLU A 291 -25.00 -9.03 -22.71
N SER A 292 -25.88 -9.62 -23.51
CA SER A 292 -27.24 -9.12 -23.72
C SER A 292 -28.27 -9.59 -22.69
N VAL A 293 -27.91 -10.55 -21.83
CA VAL A 293 -28.86 -11.23 -20.92
C VAL A 293 -28.45 -11.18 -19.45
N ALA A 294 -27.21 -10.76 -19.16
CA ALA A 294 -26.73 -10.60 -17.80
C ALA A 294 -27.20 -9.26 -17.21
N TRP A 295 -27.81 -9.33 -16.02
CA TRP A 295 -28.22 -8.15 -15.27
C TRP A 295 -27.70 -8.26 -13.83
N PRO A 296 -26.44 -7.90 -13.57
CA PRO A 296 -25.90 -7.91 -12.22
C PRO A 296 -26.44 -6.72 -11.42
N SER A 297 -26.60 -6.91 -10.11
CA SER A 297 -26.88 -5.83 -9.16
C SER A 297 -25.63 -5.56 -8.34
N ALA A 298 -25.18 -4.31 -8.28
CA ALA A 298 -24.01 -3.93 -7.51
C ALA A 298 -24.28 -4.10 -6.00
N ALA A 299 -23.27 -4.55 -5.25
CA ALA A 299 -23.34 -4.55 -3.79
C ALA A 299 -23.19 -3.10 -3.26
N GLU A 300 -23.78 -2.81 -2.09
CA GLU A 300 -23.75 -1.49 -1.41
C GLU A 300 -22.34 -0.90 -1.17
N ARG A 301 -21.29 -1.72 -1.33
CA ARG A 301 -19.87 -1.34 -1.18
C ARG A 301 -19.28 -0.66 -2.41
N SER A 302 -20.01 -0.66 -3.52
CA SER A 302 -19.61 0.06 -4.71
C SER A 302 -19.80 1.52 -4.38
N HIS A 303 -18.73 2.26 -4.13
CA HIS A 303 -18.80 3.70 -3.98
C HIS A 303 -19.36 4.31 -5.27
N VAL A 304 -20.68 4.27 -5.50
CA VAL A 304 -21.28 4.71 -6.77
C VAL A 304 -20.93 6.17 -7.05
N LEU A 305 -20.67 6.96 -6.00
CA LEU A 305 -20.24 8.36 -6.10
C LEU A 305 -18.71 8.58 -6.18
N SER A 306 -17.88 7.65 -5.70
CA SER A 306 -16.41 7.68 -5.91
C SER A 306 -15.98 6.94 -7.19
N ALA A 307 -16.86 6.08 -7.70
CA ALA A 307 -16.78 5.34 -8.96
C ALA A 307 -17.64 6.00 -10.05
N LEU A 308 -18.27 7.16 -9.76
CA LEU A 308 -18.62 8.07 -10.84
C LEU A 308 -17.31 8.38 -11.52
N PRO A 309 -17.19 8.09 -12.82
CA PRO A 309 -15.98 8.44 -13.51
C PRO A 309 -15.71 9.92 -13.28
N PRO A 310 -14.43 10.34 -13.06
CA PRO A 310 -14.04 11.69 -13.43
C PRO A 310 -14.68 11.94 -14.80
N SER A 311 -15.24 13.12 -15.03
CA SER A 311 -16.08 13.51 -16.20
C SER A 311 -15.61 13.07 -17.61
N GLN A 312 -14.47 12.38 -17.70
CA GLN A 312 -13.80 11.78 -18.84
C GLN A 312 -14.03 10.25 -19.05
N ARG A 313 -14.52 9.42 -18.12
CA ARG A 313 -14.79 7.99 -18.48
C ARG A 313 -16.15 7.81 -19.15
N SER A 314 -16.19 7.00 -20.19
CA SER A 314 -17.44 6.52 -20.79
C SER A 314 -18.26 5.75 -19.75
N PHE A 315 -19.57 6.01 -19.72
CA PHE A 315 -20.50 5.27 -18.86
C PHE A 315 -20.48 3.79 -19.23
N VAL A 316 -20.18 2.93 -18.26
CA VAL A 316 -20.27 1.48 -18.40
C VAL A 316 -21.54 1.00 -17.70
N PRO A 317 -22.38 0.17 -18.34
CA PRO A 317 -23.48 -0.50 -17.64
C PRO A 317 -22.93 -1.25 -16.43
N PHE A 318 -23.50 -1.02 -15.24
CA PHE A 318 -23.10 -1.66 -13.97
C PHE A 318 -21.72 -1.24 -13.42
N PRO A 319 -21.53 0.04 -13.03
CA PRO A 319 -20.24 0.52 -12.51
C PRO A 319 -19.80 -0.25 -11.25
N GLY A 320 -18.50 -0.55 -11.18
CA GLY A 320 -17.90 -1.31 -10.08
C GLY A 320 -17.97 -2.83 -10.23
N ILE A 321 -18.69 -3.37 -11.22
CA ILE A 321 -18.82 -4.81 -11.44
C ILE A 321 -17.84 -5.30 -12.52
N ASP A 322 -17.12 -6.39 -12.24
CA ASP A 322 -16.36 -7.13 -13.26
C ASP A 322 -17.33 -8.03 -14.05
N LEU A 323 -17.80 -7.54 -15.21
CA LEU A 323 -18.75 -8.27 -16.06
C LEU A 323 -18.20 -9.61 -16.57
N LEU A 324 -16.88 -9.74 -16.76
CA LEU A 324 -16.32 -11.01 -17.21
C LEU A 324 -16.43 -12.07 -16.12
N ASP A 325 -16.24 -11.68 -14.85
CA ASP A 325 -16.47 -12.60 -13.73
C ASP A 325 -17.95 -12.98 -13.57
N VAL A 326 -18.87 -12.05 -13.86
CA VAL A 326 -20.31 -12.36 -13.97
C VAL A 326 -20.57 -13.40 -15.08
N TYR A 327 -20.02 -13.20 -16.28
CA TYR A 327 -20.22 -14.13 -17.40
C TYR A 327 -19.65 -15.51 -17.10
N ARG A 328 -18.46 -15.59 -16.48
CA ARG A 328 -17.88 -16.86 -16.02
C ARG A 328 -18.74 -17.53 -14.96
N PHE A 329 -19.30 -16.76 -14.02
CA PHE A 329 -20.22 -17.29 -13.02
C PHE A 329 -21.46 -17.89 -13.71
N LEU A 330 -22.11 -17.15 -14.60
CA LEU A 330 -23.30 -17.61 -15.32
C LEU A 330 -23.02 -18.86 -16.16
N ASP A 331 -21.88 -18.91 -16.86
CA ASP A 331 -21.45 -20.09 -17.63
C ASP A 331 -21.28 -21.33 -16.72
N ARG A 332 -20.65 -21.17 -15.54
CA ARG A 332 -20.54 -22.27 -14.55
C ARG A 332 -21.91 -22.71 -14.04
N GLN A 333 -22.82 -21.78 -13.73
CA GLN A 333 -24.16 -22.12 -13.25
C GLN A 333 -24.99 -22.84 -14.33
N ARG A 334 -24.88 -22.40 -15.59
CA ARG A 334 -25.57 -23.05 -16.71
C ARG A 334 -25.09 -24.48 -16.91
N ARG A 335 -23.78 -24.72 -16.92
CA ARG A 335 -23.20 -26.07 -17.03
C ARG A 335 -23.64 -26.98 -15.89
N ARG A 336 -23.65 -26.49 -14.65
CA ARG A 336 -24.12 -27.24 -13.47
C ARG A 336 -25.60 -27.62 -13.50
N ARG A 337 -26.44 -26.87 -14.22
CA ARG A 337 -27.87 -27.19 -14.40
C ARG A 337 -28.14 -28.16 -15.56
N GLN A 338 -27.15 -28.35 -16.43
CA GLN A 338 -27.25 -29.22 -17.61
C GLN A 338 -26.60 -30.59 -17.39
N ALA A 339 -25.74 -30.72 -16.37
CA ALA A 339 -25.25 -31.99 -15.82
C ALA A 339 -26.22 -32.50 -14.76
#